data_AF-A0AAW9BTD5-F1
#
_entry.id   AF-A0AAW9BTD5-F1
#
_cell.length_a   1.000
_cell.length_b   1.000
_cell.length_c   1.000
_cell.angle_alpha   90.00
_cell.angle_beta   90.00
_cell.angle_gamma   90.00
#
_symmetry.space_group_name_H-M   'P 1'
#
loop_
_entity.id
_entity.type
_entity.pdbx_description
1 polymer ?
#
loop_
_entity_poly.entity_id
_entity_poly.type
_entity_poly.pdbx_seq_one_letter_code
_entity_poly.pdbx_strand_id
1 'polypeptide(L)'
;MEKIKYEELTSGKAEKLIGDKVSFEVVGLSGRMGSAVTTLERLIESSDLSCRIYTYGRIAAAGGSFFGGITGVVGVASVIGMAAHNIATYNPDYEIAKHQIDNKLSVTYKKS
;
A
#
# COMPACT_ATOMS: atom_id res chain seq x y z
N MET A 1 -0.19 -16.15 -0.25
CA MET A 1 -0.95 -14.90 -0.39
C MET A 1 -1.79 -15.02 -1.65
N GLU A 2 -3.09 -14.74 -1.58
CA GLU A 2 -3.95 -14.77 -2.78
C GLU A 2 -3.51 -13.67 -3.76
N LYS A 3 -3.58 -13.94 -5.06
CA LYS A 3 -3.25 -12.96 -6.11
C LYS A 3 -4.52 -12.54 -6.82
N ILE A 4 -4.74 -11.25 -6.94
CA ILE A 4 -5.82 -10.65 -7.70
C ILE A 4 -5.26 -9.72 -8.78
N LYS A 5 -6.00 -9.53 -9.86
CA LYS A 5 -5.67 -8.58 -10.92
C LYS A 5 -6.19 -7.19 -10.58
N TYR A 6 -5.70 -6.17 -11.29
CA TYR A 6 -6.17 -4.79 -11.12
C TYR A 6 -7.68 -4.66 -11.30
N GLU A 7 -8.25 -5.38 -12.27
CA GLU A 7 -9.67 -5.37 -12.59
C GLU A 7 -10.53 -5.95 -11.45
N GLU A 8 -9.93 -6.79 -10.60
CA GLU A 8 -10.62 -7.38 -9.46
C GLU A 8 -10.70 -6.41 -8.26
N LEU A 9 -9.99 -5.28 -8.29
CA LEU A 9 -10.08 -4.23 -7.26
C LEU A 9 -11.47 -3.59 -7.19
N THR A 10 -12.09 -3.35 -8.35
CA THR A 10 -13.42 -2.72 -8.44
C THR A 10 -14.56 -3.73 -8.54
N SER A 11 -14.23 -5.02 -8.65
CA SER A 11 -15.21 -6.11 -8.77
C SER A 11 -15.87 -6.54 -7.44
N GLY A 12 -15.46 -5.95 -6.31
CA GLY A 12 -15.86 -6.35 -4.95
C GLY A 12 -15.00 -7.46 -4.34
N LYS A 13 -14.14 -8.13 -5.10
CA LYS A 13 -13.23 -9.15 -4.57
C LYS A 13 -12.24 -8.58 -3.55
N ALA A 14 -11.64 -7.44 -3.83
CA ALA A 14 -10.71 -6.78 -2.92
C ALA A 14 -11.40 -6.35 -1.62
N GLU A 15 -12.62 -5.80 -1.71
CA GLU A 15 -13.44 -5.43 -0.55
C GLU A 15 -13.74 -6.64 0.34
N LYS A 16 -14.12 -7.77 -0.26
CA LYS A 16 -14.32 -9.02 0.48
C LYS A 16 -13.04 -9.47 1.21
N LEU A 17 -11.89 -9.46 0.53
CA LEU A 17 -10.61 -9.84 1.15
C LEU A 17 -10.23 -8.92 2.31
N ILE A 18 -10.51 -7.61 2.18
CA ILE A 18 -10.28 -6.62 3.23
C ILE A 18 -11.19 -6.89 4.44
N GLY A 19 -12.48 -7.12 4.20
CA GLY A 19 -13.47 -7.45 5.24
C GLY A 19 -13.17 -8.77 5.95
N ASP A 20 -12.69 -9.78 5.22
CA ASP A 20 -12.24 -11.06 5.76
C ASP A 20 -10.86 -10.97 6.45
N LYS A 21 -10.24 -9.78 6.46
CA LYS A 21 -8.92 -9.51 7.06
C LYS A 21 -7.79 -10.39 6.49
N VAL A 22 -7.85 -10.63 5.18
CA VAL A 22 -6.93 -11.50 4.44
C VAL A 22 -5.85 -10.68 3.73
N SER A 23 -4.61 -11.17 3.78
CA SER A 23 -3.51 -10.58 3.01
C SER A 23 -3.55 -11.07 1.55
N PHE A 24 -3.31 -10.19 0.59
CA PHE A 24 -3.35 -10.49 -0.84
C PHE A 24 -2.34 -9.65 -1.66
N GLU A 25 -2.08 -10.06 -2.89
CA GLU A 25 -1.28 -9.30 -3.87
C GLU A 25 -2.16 -8.81 -5.00
N VAL A 26 -1.90 -7.58 -5.46
CA VAL A 26 -2.46 -7.07 -6.71
C VAL A 26 -1.36 -7.13 -7.77
N VAL A 27 -1.56 -7.92 -8.81
CA VAL A 27 -0.57 -8.14 -9.88
C VAL A 27 -1.03 -7.55 -11.21
N GLY A 28 -0.08 -7.29 -12.10
CA GLY A 28 -0.39 -6.84 -13.47
C GLY A 28 -0.90 -5.39 -13.54
N LEU A 29 -0.32 -4.51 -12.74
CA LEU A 29 -0.78 -3.12 -12.61
C LEU A 29 -0.53 -2.31 -13.90
N SER A 30 0.54 -2.62 -14.63
CA SER A 30 0.83 -2.08 -15.96
C SER A 30 0.76 -0.55 -16.01
N GLY A 31 1.48 0.10 -15.09
CA GLY A 31 1.48 1.56 -14.94
C GLY A 31 0.36 2.13 -14.05
N ARG A 32 -0.63 1.33 -13.66
CA ARG A 32 -1.76 1.74 -12.80
C ARG A 32 -1.47 1.65 -11.30
N MET A 33 -0.18 1.69 -10.92
CA MET A 33 0.27 1.53 -9.53
C MET A 33 -0.36 2.59 -8.61
N GLY A 34 -0.32 3.87 -8.98
CA GLY A 34 -0.89 4.95 -8.18
C GLY A 34 -2.40 4.79 -8.00
N SER A 35 -3.12 4.53 -9.10
CA SER A 35 -4.57 4.31 -9.07
C SER A 35 -4.96 3.10 -8.22
N ALA A 36 -4.19 2.01 -8.26
CA ALA A 36 -4.42 0.84 -7.44
C ALA A 36 -4.23 1.12 -5.95
N VAL A 37 -3.17 1.86 -5.59
CA VAL A 37 -2.93 2.29 -4.19
C VAL A 37 -4.08 3.14 -3.68
N THR A 38 -4.49 4.18 -4.41
CA THR A 38 -5.61 5.05 -4.02
C THR A 38 -6.92 4.28 -3.88
N THR A 39 -7.13 3.26 -4.72
CA THR A 39 -8.33 2.40 -4.62
C THR A 39 -8.29 1.55 -3.35
N LEU A 40 -7.15 0.91 -3.07
CA LEU A 40 -6.97 0.10 -1.88
C LEU A 40 -7.08 0.90 -0.58
N GLU A 41 -6.44 2.06 -0.53
CA GLU A 41 -6.52 3.00 0.59
C GLU A 41 -7.98 3.32 0.92
N ARG A 42 -8.76 3.75 -0.07
CA ARG A 42 -10.19 4.03 0.11
C ARG A 42 -10.99 2.81 0.58
N LEU A 43 -10.75 1.63 0.02
CA LEU A 43 -11.47 0.41 0.42
C LEU A 43 -11.17 0.04 1.88
N ILE A 44 -9.90 0.13 2.30
CA ILE A 44 -9.49 -0.15 3.67
C ILE A 44 -10.08 0.88 4.63
N GLU A 45 -9.96 2.18 4.33
CA GLU A 45 -10.52 3.26 5.15
C GLU A 45 -12.05 3.20 5.25
N SER A 46 -12.74 2.85 4.16
CA SER A 46 -14.20 2.64 4.18
C SER A 46 -14.65 1.46 5.04
N SER A 47 -13.72 0.56 5.37
CA SER A 47 -13.93 -0.56 6.30
C SER A 47 -13.55 -0.22 7.75
N ASP A 48 -13.33 1.06 8.08
CA ASP A 48 -12.86 1.55 9.39
C ASP A 48 -11.50 0.97 9.81
N LEU A 49 -10.66 0.64 8.83
CA LEU A 49 -9.31 0.11 9.03
C LEU A 49 -8.26 1.12 8.58
N SER A 50 -7.08 1.04 9.17
CA SER A 50 -5.94 1.89 8.83
C SER A 50 -4.95 1.17 7.91
N CYS A 51 -4.27 1.91 7.03
CA CYS A 51 -3.20 1.35 6.22
C CYS A 51 -1.94 2.22 6.23
N ARG A 52 -0.78 1.58 6.00
CA ARG A 52 0.51 2.25 5.76
C ARG A 52 1.00 1.91 4.37
N ILE A 53 1.29 2.94 3.58
CA ILE A 53 1.75 2.79 2.21
C ILE A 53 3.25 3.08 2.13
N TYR A 54 4.03 2.17 1.53
CA TYR A 54 5.46 2.39 1.31
C TYR A 54 5.95 1.77 0.00
N THR A 55 7.16 2.13 -0.42
CA THR A 55 7.83 1.50 -1.56
C THR A 55 8.76 0.40 -1.06
N TYR A 56 8.54 -0.83 -1.53
CA TYR A 56 9.37 -1.98 -1.17
C TYR A 56 10.83 -1.74 -1.59
N GLY A 57 11.78 -2.18 -0.76
CA GLY A 57 13.21 -1.96 -0.99
C GLY A 57 13.74 -0.56 -0.63
N ARG A 58 12.87 0.44 -0.40
CA ARG A 58 13.30 1.75 0.13
C ARG A 58 13.42 1.80 1.66
N ILE A 59 12.90 0.80 2.37
CA ILE A 59 12.98 0.70 3.84
C ILE A 59 14.38 0.27 4.31
N ALA A 60 15.18 -0.43 3.49
CA ALA A 60 16.53 -0.86 3.87
C ALA A 60 17.51 0.31 4.14
N ALA A 61 17.24 1.50 3.60
CA ALA A 61 18.03 2.70 3.87
C ALA A 61 17.53 3.50 5.09
N ALA A 62 16.35 3.17 5.64
CA ALA A 62 15.71 3.85 6.77
C ALA A 62 15.72 3.00 8.06
N GLY A 63 16.57 1.97 8.12
CA GLY A 63 16.69 1.05 9.26
C GLY A 63 17.28 1.63 10.54
N GLY A 64 17.39 2.96 10.68
CA GLY A 64 17.95 3.61 11.86
C GLY A 64 17.15 4.79 12.42
N SER A 65 16.10 5.25 11.73
CA SER A 65 15.41 6.47 12.15
C SER A 65 13.91 6.32 11.97
N PHE A 66 13.24 5.97 13.06
CA PHE A 66 11.79 6.19 13.20
C PHE A 66 11.41 7.68 13.07
N PHE A 67 12.37 8.58 12.97
CA PHE A 67 12.20 10.00 12.65
C PHE A 67 13.36 10.48 11.77
N GLY A 68 13.06 10.93 10.54
CA GLY A 68 13.92 11.83 9.74
C GLY A 68 15.35 11.36 9.39
N GLY A 69 15.57 11.00 8.14
CA GLY A 69 16.91 10.92 7.54
C GLY A 69 16.97 11.72 6.24
N ILE A 70 17.93 12.64 6.16
CA ILE A 70 18.14 13.74 5.18
C ILE A 70 18.43 13.27 3.72
N THR A 71 17.96 12.08 3.32
CA THR A 71 18.09 11.56 1.94
C THR A 71 16.75 11.41 1.21
N GLY A 72 15.64 11.81 1.85
CA GLY A 72 14.28 11.72 1.28
C GLY A 72 13.92 12.76 0.21
N VAL A 73 14.88 13.61 -0.24
CA VAL A 73 14.58 14.77 -1.10
C VAL A 73 15.09 14.65 -2.54
N VAL A 74 15.92 13.66 -2.88
CA VAL A 74 16.39 13.44 -4.27
C VAL A 74 15.59 12.31 -4.90
N GLY A 75 14.33 12.60 -5.20
CA GLY A 75 13.40 11.67 -5.84
C GLY A 75 12.02 12.29 -6.01
N VAL A 76 11.99 13.57 -6.36
CA VAL A 76 10.78 14.35 -6.64
C VAL A 76 10.19 13.87 -7.98
N ALA A 77 9.56 12.70 -7.99
CA ALA A 77 8.84 12.17 -9.15
C ALA A 77 7.76 11.12 -8.77
N SER A 78 7.15 11.23 -7.59
CA SER A 78 5.96 10.45 -7.25
C SER A 78 4.97 11.27 -6.42
N VAL A 79 4.67 12.48 -6.90
CA VAL A 79 3.53 13.30 -6.49
C VAL A 79 2.31 12.86 -7.30
N ILE A 80 1.85 11.64 -7.07
CA ILE A 80 0.47 11.26 -7.40
C ILE A 80 -0.07 10.62 -6.13
N GLY A 81 -0.89 11.38 -5.41
CA GLY A 81 -1.61 10.91 -4.23
C GLY A 81 -0.91 11.18 -2.91
N MET A 82 -0.65 12.45 -2.59
CA MET A 82 -0.91 12.90 -1.22
C MET A 82 -2.43 12.96 -1.03
N ALA A 83 -3.10 11.80 -1.09
CA ALA A 83 -4.35 11.66 -0.38
C ALA A 83 -3.95 11.58 1.09
N ALA A 84 -4.05 12.74 1.72
CA ALA A 84 -4.51 12.91 3.08
C ALA A 84 -4.09 11.80 4.07
N HIS A 85 -3.15 12.18 4.96
CA HIS A 85 -2.86 11.49 6.21
C HIS A 85 -2.11 10.16 6.03
N ASN A 86 -0.81 10.27 5.72
CA ASN A 86 0.18 9.29 6.18
C ASN A 86 0.16 9.34 7.72
N ILE A 87 -0.89 8.80 8.36
CA ILE A 87 -0.84 8.50 9.77
C ILE A 87 0.33 7.54 9.82
N ALA A 88 1.43 8.01 10.40
CA ALA A 88 2.46 7.16 10.93
C ALA A 88 1.81 6.39 12.10
N THR A 89 0.75 5.62 11.82
CA THR A 89 0.08 4.75 12.75
C THR A 89 1.16 3.76 13.05
N TYR A 90 1.73 3.83 14.24
CA TYR A 90 2.81 2.95 14.65
C TYR A 90 2.41 1.48 14.42
N ASN A 91 1.11 1.19 14.54
CA ASN A 91 0.47 -0.10 14.30
C ASN A 91 -0.73 0.02 13.32
N PRO A 92 -0.51 0.05 11.99
CA PRO A 92 -1.62 0.08 11.02
C PRO A 92 -2.25 -1.32 10.90
N ASP A 93 -3.54 -1.40 10.56
CA ASP A 93 -4.22 -2.70 10.31
C ASP A 93 -3.69 -3.36 9.03
N TYR A 94 -3.31 -2.56 8.05
CA TYR A 94 -2.75 -3.03 6.78
C TYR A 94 -1.45 -2.32 6.39
N GLU A 95 -0.62 -3.03 5.65
CA GLU A 95 0.53 -2.47 4.94
C GLU A 95 0.37 -2.67 3.43
N ILE A 96 0.55 -1.59 2.65
CA ILE A 96 0.56 -1.62 1.19
C ILE A 96 1.98 -1.35 0.71
N ALA A 97 2.67 -2.41 0.28
CA ALA A 97 4.02 -2.33 -0.26
C ALA A 97 4.00 -2.24 -1.79
N LYS A 98 4.59 -1.17 -2.35
CA LYS A 98 4.76 -0.99 -3.80
C LYS A 98 6.00 -1.69 -4.30
N HIS A 99 5.82 -2.75 -5.09
CA HIS A 99 6.92 -3.42 -5.81
C HIS A 99 6.99 -2.86 -7.23
N GLN A 100 7.77 -1.79 -7.41
CA GLN A 100 7.86 -1.09 -8.70
C GLN A 100 8.46 -1.97 -9.81
N ILE A 101 9.44 -2.80 -9.47
CA ILE A 101 10.12 -3.70 -10.41
C ILE A 101 9.18 -4.87 -10.77
N ASP A 102 8.56 -5.48 -9.76
CA ASP A 102 7.70 -6.66 -9.95
C ASP A 102 6.28 -6.30 -10.47
N ASN A 103 5.98 -5.01 -10.68
CA ASN A 103 4.68 -4.52 -11.15
C ASN A 103 3.49 -5.05 -10.31
N LYS A 104 3.66 -5.07 -8.98
CA LYS A 104 2.65 -5.56 -8.02
C LYS A 104 2.55 -4.70 -6.76
N LEU A 105 1.44 -4.86 -6.05
CA LEU A 105 1.23 -4.40 -4.68
C LEU A 105 1.11 -5.61 -3.75
N SER A 106 1.76 -5.55 -2.61
CA SER A 106 1.50 -6.49 -1.51
C SER A 106 0.63 -5.77 -0.48
N VAL A 107 -0.53 -6.35 -0.17
CA VAL A 107 -1.48 -5.85 0.83
C VAL A 107 -1.49 -6.82 2.00
N THR A 108 -0.81 -6.46 3.08
CA THR A 108 -0.57 -7.33 4.22
C THR A 108 -1.42 -6.91 5.40
N TYR A 109 -2.30 -7.78 5.87
CA TYR A 109 -3.02 -7.58 7.13
C TYR A 109 -2.06 -7.80 8.29
N LYS A 110 -1.92 -6.80 9.16
CA LYS A 110 -1.13 -6.86 10.38
C LYS A 110 -2.01 -7.41 11.48
N LYS A 111 -1.91 -8.73 11.70
CA LYS A 111 -2.55 -9.38 12.84
C LYS A 111 -1.93 -8.78 14.11
N SER A 112 -2.71 -8.01 14.85
CA SER A 112 -2.39 -7.63 16.23
C SER A 112 -2.59 -8.83 17.15
#